data_AF-A0A833X382-F1
#
_entry.id   AF-A0A833X382-F1
#
_cell.length_a   1.000
_cell.length_b   1.000
_cell.length_c   1.000
_cell.angle_alpha   90.00
_cell.angle_beta   90.00
_cell.angle_gamma   90.00
#
_symmetry.space_group_name_H-M   'P 1'
#
loop_
_entity.id
_entity.type
_entity.pdbx_description
1 polymer ?
#
loop_
_entity_poly.entity_id
_entity_poly.type
_entity_poly.pdbx_seq_one_letter_code
_entity_poly.pdbx_strand_id
1 'polypeptide(L)'
;MEKVDLNVIGKKLEEGFEEAKVDKYHNCATWAMAGQKILKQLGIPAYTCIGDLLYRDIINDKLAVFRLDKNDYHMVVISFIENKWKMIDFGAEYISNNKDEVINEKDSQIIIDIPDLEVVNAWEIISFWEGMQSLNGKVRWNLENKRCSYTFIVEGLEPSLSENEEEAESIMSKIDINH
;
A
#
# COMPACT_ATOMS: atom_id res chain seq x y z
N MET A 1 18.23 13.21 8.24
CA MET A 1 17.23 12.44 7.48
C MET A 1 16.07 13.38 7.25
N GLU A 2 15.76 13.70 5.99
CA GLU A 2 14.61 14.54 5.68
C GLU A 2 13.33 13.84 6.13
N LYS A 3 12.36 14.64 6.58
CA LYS A 3 11.08 14.12 7.02
C LYS A 3 10.29 13.67 5.78
N VAL A 4 9.89 12.41 5.74
CA VAL A 4 9.12 11.86 4.63
C VAL A 4 7.66 12.19 4.86
N ASP A 5 7.07 13.02 3.99
CA ASP A 5 5.63 13.30 4.03
C ASP A 5 4.88 12.33 3.12
N LEU A 6 4.28 11.31 3.71
CA LEU A 6 3.50 10.31 2.98
C LEU A 6 2.30 10.93 2.25
N ASN A 7 1.75 12.07 2.70
CA ASN A 7 0.64 12.72 1.99
C ASN A 7 1.12 13.34 0.67
N VAL A 8 2.34 13.88 0.64
CA VAL A 8 2.95 14.38 -0.59
C VAL A 8 3.18 13.23 -1.58
N ILE A 9 3.63 12.07 -1.09
CA ILE A 9 3.81 10.87 -1.92
C ILE A 9 2.46 10.40 -2.48
N GLY A 10 1.43 10.26 -1.64
CA GLY A 10 0.09 9.87 -2.08
C GLY A 10 -0.48 10.79 -3.16
N LYS A 11 -0.31 12.12 -3.00
CA LYS A 11 -0.74 13.10 -3.99
C LYS A 11 0.02 12.98 -5.32
N LYS A 12 1.35 12.84 -5.27
CA LYS A 12 2.19 12.66 -6.45
C LYS A 12 1.83 11.39 -7.21
N LEU A 13 1.53 10.30 -6.50
CA LEU A 13 1.03 9.06 -7.11
C LEU A 13 -0.28 9.33 -7.85
N GLU A 14 -1.25 9.97 -7.21
CA GLU A 14 -2.54 10.28 -7.83
C GLU A 14 -2.41 11.13 -9.10
N GLU A 15 -1.55 12.15 -9.07
CA GLU A 15 -1.20 12.98 -10.23
C GLU A 15 -0.56 12.12 -11.33
N GLY A 16 0.37 11.22 -10.96
CA GLY A 16 1.02 10.30 -11.91
C GLY A 16 0.05 9.32 -12.58
N PHE A 17 -0.93 8.79 -11.84
CA PHE A 17 -2.00 7.96 -12.40
C PHE A 17 -2.82 8.74 -13.44
N GLU A 18 -3.18 9.99 -13.12
CA GLU A 18 -3.95 10.87 -14.01
C GLU A 18 -3.18 11.16 -15.32
N GLU A 19 -1.90 11.56 -15.20
CA GLU A 19 -1.07 11.90 -16.35
C GLU A 19 -0.74 10.68 -17.24
N ALA A 20 -0.52 9.52 -16.61
CA ALA A 20 -0.27 8.26 -17.31
C ALA A 20 -1.54 7.66 -17.92
N LYS A 21 -2.73 8.16 -17.53
CA LYS A 21 -4.06 7.63 -17.92
C LYS A 21 -4.22 6.15 -17.53
N VAL A 22 -3.65 5.77 -16.40
CA VAL A 22 -3.81 4.44 -15.81
C VAL A 22 -5.05 4.48 -14.91
N ASP A 23 -5.84 3.41 -14.92
CA ASP A 23 -7.02 3.33 -14.07
C ASP A 23 -6.62 3.27 -12.58
N LYS A 24 -7.20 4.16 -11.78
CA LYS A 24 -6.99 4.26 -10.32
C LYS A 24 -7.75 3.16 -9.57
N TYR A 25 -8.88 2.70 -10.11
CA TYR A 25 -9.78 1.76 -9.46
C TYR A 25 -9.33 0.32 -9.66
N HIS A 26 -9.48 -0.51 -8.62
CA HIS A 26 -9.09 -1.93 -8.65
C HIS A 26 -7.63 -2.18 -9.03
N ASN A 27 -6.74 -1.21 -8.81
CA ASN A 27 -5.34 -1.28 -9.24
C ASN A 27 -4.37 -1.22 -8.07
N CYS A 28 -4.68 -1.93 -6.97
CA CYS A 28 -3.88 -1.94 -5.76
C CYS A 28 -2.42 -2.35 -6.01
N ALA A 29 -2.20 -3.25 -6.97
CA ALA A 29 -0.88 -3.67 -7.39
C ALA A 29 -0.04 -2.49 -7.92
N THR A 30 -0.55 -1.76 -8.91
CA THR A 30 0.15 -0.61 -9.49
C THR A 30 0.36 0.51 -8.47
N TRP A 31 -0.62 0.79 -7.60
CA TRP A 31 -0.48 1.77 -6.51
C TRP A 31 0.69 1.42 -5.57
N ALA A 32 0.74 0.18 -5.09
CA ALA A 32 1.79 -0.23 -4.16
C ALA A 32 3.16 -0.36 -4.83
N MET A 33 3.25 -0.80 -6.10
CA MET A 33 4.51 -0.82 -6.85
C MET A 33 5.08 0.58 -7.07
N ALA A 34 4.26 1.52 -7.56
CA ALA A 34 4.69 2.90 -7.78
C ALA A 34 5.10 3.56 -6.45
N GLY A 35 4.29 3.37 -5.38
CA GLY A 35 4.63 3.88 -4.05
C GLY A 35 5.94 3.31 -3.50
N GLN A 36 6.18 2.01 -3.68
CA GLN A 36 7.45 1.39 -3.33
C GLN A 36 8.63 2.01 -4.10
N LYS A 37 8.47 2.26 -5.41
CA LYS A 37 9.50 2.87 -6.26
C LYS A 37 9.85 4.29 -5.81
N ILE A 38 8.86 5.12 -5.49
CA ILE A 38 9.11 6.47 -4.93
C ILE A 38 9.91 6.38 -3.63
N LEU A 39 9.48 5.54 -2.69
CA LEU A 39 10.17 5.38 -1.40
C LEU A 39 11.62 4.90 -1.60
N LYS A 40 11.85 3.93 -2.47
CA LYS A 40 13.20 3.46 -2.80
C LYS A 40 14.08 4.55 -3.43
N GLN A 41 13.53 5.38 -4.31
CA GLN A 41 14.26 6.51 -4.92
C GLN A 41 14.63 7.58 -3.89
N LEU A 42 13.82 7.76 -2.85
CA LEU A 42 14.14 8.59 -1.69
C LEU A 42 15.13 7.93 -0.71
N GLY A 43 15.66 6.74 -1.03
CA GLY A 43 16.56 6.00 -0.16
C GLY A 43 15.86 5.47 1.08
N ILE A 44 14.58 5.10 0.99
CA ILE A 44 13.79 4.55 2.09
C ILE A 44 13.54 3.06 1.79
N PRO A 45 13.79 2.15 2.74
CA PRO A 45 13.46 0.76 2.54
C PRO A 45 11.95 0.56 2.41
N ALA A 46 11.53 -0.12 1.35
CA ALA A 46 10.13 -0.36 1.05
C ALA A 46 9.93 -1.72 0.35
N TYR A 47 8.92 -2.46 0.79
CA TYR A 47 8.59 -3.81 0.32
C TYR A 47 7.09 -3.89 0.00
N THR A 48 6.72 -4.51 -1.11
CA THR A 48 5.33 -4.81 -1.44
C THR A 48 4.92 -6.12 -0.77
N CYS A 49 3.73 -6.14 -0.18
CA CYS A 49 3.16 -7.32 0.45
C CYS A 49 1.75 -7.57 -0.08
N ILE A 50 1.45 -8.84 -0.37
CA ILE A 50 0.13 -9.30 -0.77
C ILE A 50 -0.60 -9.91 0.43
N GLY A 51 -1.93 -9.81 0.41
CA GLY A 51 -2.74 -10.34 1.48
C GLY A 51 -4.23 -10.25 1.24
N ASP A 52 -4.99 -10.74 2.22
CA ASP A 52 -6.42 -10.54 2.29
C ASP A 52 -6.73 -9.16 2.85
N LEU A 53 -7.77 -8.52 2.33
CA LEU A 53 -8.27 -7.23 2.82
C LEU A 53 -9.76 -7.33 3.17
N LEU A 54 -10.10 -6.81 4.35
CA LEU A 54 -11.46 -6.44 4.71
C LEU A 54 -11.50 -4.93 4.99
N TYR A 55 -12.16 -4.19 4.10
CA TYR A 55 -12.37 -2.76 4.24
C TYR A 55 -13.86 -2.45 4.35
N ARG A 56 -14.23 -1.74 5.41
CA ARG A 56 -15.59 -1.24 5.63
C ARG A 56 -15.56 0.27 5.75
N ASP A 57 -16.30 0.93 4.88
CA ASP A 57 -16.67 2.33 5.07
C ASP A 57 -17.92 2.40 5.96
N ILE A 58 -17.76 3.03 7.12
CA ILE A 58 -18.81 3.16 8.14
C ILE A 58 -19.85 4.22 7.75
N ILE A 59 -19.46 5.29 7.05
CA ILE A 59 -20.37 6.40 6.73
C ILE A 59 -21.28 6.03 5.57
N ASN A 60 -20.73 5.41 4.52
CA ASN A 60 -21.49 5.04 3.33
C ASN A 60 -22.05 3.60 3.40
N ASP A 61 -21.77 2.88 4.49
CA ASP A 61 -22.10 1.47 4.72
C ASP A 61 -21.69 0.57 3.54
N LYS A 62 -20.45 0.77 3.06
CA LYS A 62 -19.86 0.00 1.96
C LYS A 62 -18.84 -1.00 2.50
N LEU A 63 -18.74 -2.12 1.80
CA LEU A 63 -17.84 -3.22 2.15
C LEU A 63 -17.06 -3.66 0.91
N ALA A 64 -15.75 -3.71 1.03
CA ALA A 64 -14.84 -4.32 0.07
C ALA A 64 -14.10 -5.48 0.74
N VAL A 65 -14.03 -6.62 0.06
CA VAL A 65 -13.43 -7.86 0.56
C VAL A 65 -12.59 -8.48 -0.53
N PHE A 66 -11.29 -8.60 -0.27
CA PHE A 66 -10.32 -9.25 -1.15
C PHE A 66 -9.80 -10.48 -0.41
N ARG A 67 -9.77 -11.63 -1.09
CA ARG A 67 -9.21 -12.87 -0.55
C ARG A 67 -8.34 -13.58 -1.57
N LEU A 68 -7.09 -13.81 -1.20
CA LEU A 68 -6.09 -14.45 -2.06
C LEU A 68 -6.54 -15.85 -2.51
N ASP A 69 -7.26 -16.58 -1.66
CA ASP A 69 -7.82 -17.91 -1.96
C ASP A 69 -8.86 -17.91 -3.09
N LYS A 70 -9.37 -16.74 -3.48
CA LYS A 70 -10.31 -16.53 -4.58
C LYS A 70 -9.68 -15.87 -5.80
N ASN A 71 -8.36 -15.81 -5.88
CA ASN A 71 -7.61 -15.06 -6.89
C ASN A 71 -7.94 -13.56 -6.90
N ASP A 72 -8.33 -13.01 -5.75
CA ASP A 72 -8.69 -11.61 -5.57
C ASP A 72 -7.87 -11.06 -4.41
N TYR A 73 -6.70 -10.51 -4.68
CA TYR A 73 -5.75 -10.11 -3.64
C TYR A 73 -5.72 -8.60 -3.47
N HIS A 74 -5.21 -8.15 -2.32
CA HIS A 74 -4.87 -6.75 -2.10
C HIS A 74 -3.38 -6.60 -1.87
N MET A 75 -2.82 -5.45 -2.27
CA MET A 75 -1.40 -5.16 -2.13
C MET A 75 -1.16 -3.84 -1.41
N VAL A 76 -0.19 -3.85 -0.51
CA VAL A 76 0.24 -2.70 0.30
C VAL A 76 1.76 -2.57 0.29
N VAL A 77 2.27 -1.44 0.76
CA VAL A 77 3.70 -1.18 0.95
C VAL A 77 4.06 -1.21 2.44
N ILE A 78 5.10 -1.95 2.79
CA ILE A 78 5.72 -1.95 4.11
C ILE A 78 7.03 -1.19 4.03
N SER A 79 7.17 -0.16 4.85
CA SER A 79 8.33 0.73 4.79
C SER A 79 8.80 1.15 6.18
N PHE A 80 10.10 1.41 6.31
CA PHE A 80 10.73 1.87 7.55
C PHE A 80 10.97 3.38 7.50
N ILE A 81 10.08 4.13 8.16
CA ILE A 81 10.04 5.59 8.10
C ILE A 81 10.06 6.14 9.53
N GLU A 82 10.92 7.13 9.79
CA GLU A 82 11.06 7.75 11.11
C GLU A 82 11.31 6.73 12.24
N ASN A 83 12.14 5.73 11.98
CA ASN A 83 12.47 4.62 12.89
C ASN A 83 11.27 3.74 13.28
N LYS A 84 10.24 3.71 12.46
CA LYS A 84 9.06 2.86 12.65
C LYS A 84 8.73 2.12 11.37
N TRP A 85 8.34 0.86 11.51
CA TRP A 85 7.70 0.16 10.41
C TRP A 85 6.28 0.67 10.23
N LYS A 86 5.91 0.88 8.98
CA LYS A 86 4.57 1.32 8.57
C LYS A 86 4.07 0.44 7.44
N MET A 87 2.81 0.03 7.53
CA MET A 87 2.05 -0.41 6.37
C MET A 87 1.34 0.79 5.77
N ILE A 88 1.44 0.92 4.46
CA ILE A 88 0.93 2.04 3.68
C ILE A 88 0.15 1.46 2.51
N ASP A 89 -1.12 1.83 2.42
CA ASP A 89 -2.00 1.53 1.31
C ASP A 89 -2.29 2.84 0.57
N PHE A 90 -1.54 3.13 -0.49
CA PHE A 90 -1.60 4.41 -1.21
C PHE A 90 -2.86 4.62 -2.04
N GLY A 91 -3.61 3.55 -2.33
CA GLY A 91 -4.80 3.59 -3.18
C GLY A 91 -6.10 3.31 -2.41
N ALA A 92 -6.08 3.48 -1.08
CA ALA A 92 -7.16 3.03 -0.20
C ALA A 92 -8.52 3.66 -0.51
N GLU A 93 -8.50 4.87 -1.06
CA GLU A 93 -9.68 5.61 -1.53
C GLU A 93 -10.37 4.95 -2.73
N TYR A 94 -9.61 4.25 -3.57
CA TYR A 94 -10.08 3.59 -4.78
C TYR A 94 -10.36 2.09 -4.58
N ILE A 95 -10.37 1.64 -3.32
CA ILE A 95 -10.80 0.30 -2.91
C ILE A 95 -12.32 0.25 -2.96
N SER A 96 -12.88 0.13 -4.16
CA SER A 96 -14.31 -0.02 -4.40
C SER A 96 -14.56 -1.17 -5.35
N ASN A 97 -15.66 -1.90 -5.14
CA ASN A 97 -16.16 -2.92 -6.07
C ASN A 97 -17.00 -2.34 -7.22
N ASN A 98 -17.14 -1.01 -7.27
CA ASN A 98 -17.88 -0.31 -8.30
C ASN A 98 -17.14 0.98 -8.69
N LYS A 99 -16.74 1.10 -9.97
CA LYS A 99 -16.05 2.30 -10.49
C LYS A 99 -16.86 3.59 -10.37
N ASP A 100 -18.19 3.48 -10.23
CA ASP A 100 -19.09 4.61 -10.01
C ASP A 100 -19.23 4.99 -8.53
N GLU A 101 -18.63 4.22 -7.61
CA GLU A 101 -18.68 4.46 -6.18
C GLU A 101 -17.27 4.77 -5.67
N VAL A 102 -16.92 6.05 -5.65
CA VAL A 102 -15.83 6.57 -4.84
C VAL A 102 -16.20 6.35 -3.38
N ILE A 103 -15.49 5.47 -2.69
CA ILE A 103 -15.82 5.12 -1.30
C ILE A 103 -15.21 6.14 -0.33
N ASN A 104 -14.16 6.88 -0.72
CA ASN A 104 -13.56 7.95 0.10
C ASN A 104 -13.27 9.21 -0.72
N GLU A 105 -13.36 10.43 -0.17
CA GLU A 105 -13.02 11.68 -0.90
C GLU A 105 -11.87 12.47 -0.25
N LYS A 106 -11.28 11.97 0.85
CA LYS A 106 -10.38 12.79 1.69
C LYS A 106 -9.13 12.13 2.23
N ASP A 107 -9.07 10.80 2.31
CA ASP A 107 -7.87 10.10 2.76
C ASP A 107 -7.50 9.08 1.69
N SER A 108 -6.65 9.50 0.74
CA SER A 108 -6.19 8.68 -0.38
C SER A 108 -5.40 7.46 0.08
N GLN A 109 -4.91 7.47 1.32
CA GLN A 109 -4.09 6.42 1.89
C GLN A 109 -4.49 5.97 3.30
N ILE A 110 -4.25 4.69 3.58
CA ILE A 110 -4.30 4.13 4.94
C ILE A 110 -2.87 3.88 5.41
N ILE A 111 -2.54 4.36 6.62
CA ILE A 111 -1.21 4.18 7.22
C ILE A 111 -1.38 3.55 8.60
N ILE A 112 -0.68 2.45 8.85
CA ILE A 112 -0.69 1.73 10.13
C ILE A 112 0.75 1.55 10.63
N ASP A 113 1.04 1.98 11.86
CA ASP A 113 2.32 1.68 12.53
C ASP A 113 2.37 0.17 12.88
N ILE A 114 3.49 -0.48 12.59
CA ILE A 114 3.74 -1.91 12.87
C ILE A 114 4.83 -2.04 13.93
N PRO A 115 4.49 -2.08 15.23
CA PRO A 115 5.49 -2.19 16.29
C PRO A 115 6.20 -3.54 16.28
N ASP A 116 5.57 -4.59 15.75
CA ASP A 116 6.07 -5.96 15.84
C ASP A 116 7.34 -6.25 15.00
N LEU A 117 7.74 -5.30 14.13
CA LEU A 117 8.92 -5.42 13.26
C LEU A 117 10.13 -4.61 13.76
N GLU A 118 10.08 -3.98 14.93
CA GLU A 118 11.14 -3.07 15.44
C GLU A 118 12.55 -3.69 15.51
N VAL A 119 12.68 -5.02 15.57
CA VAL A 119 13.97 -5.75 15.62
C VAL A 119 14.51 -6.16 14.25
N VAL A 120 13.79 -5.86 13.17
CA VAL A 120 14.10 -6.32 11.81
C VAL A 120 14.98 -5.30 11.08
N ASN A 121 16.09 -5.75 10.50
CA ASN A 121 16.93 -4.91 9.64
C ASN A 121 16.14 -4.51 8.38
N ALA A 122 15.82 -3.23 8.27
CA ALA A 122 14.97 -2.72 7.20
C ALA A 122 15.60 -2.76 5.81
N TRP A 123 16.92 -2.90 5.68
CA TRP A 123 17.61 -2.78 4.39
C TRP A 123 17.79 -4.11 3.65
N GLU A 124 17.53 -5.23 4.32
CA GLU A 124 17.75 -6.57 3.77
C GLU A 124 16.41 -7.29 3.58
N ILE A 125 16.05 -7.59 2.33
CA ILE A 125 14.77 -8.23 2.00
C ILE A 125 14.61 -9.60 2.67
N ILE A 126 15.70 -10.36 2.80
CA ILE A 126 15.71 -11.68 3.45
C ILE A 126 15.41 -11.50 4.93
N SER A 127 16.14 -10.60 5.61
CA SER A 127 15.93 -10.27 7.02
C SER A 127 14.51 -9.73 7.27
N PHE A 128 13.97 -8.92 6.36
CA PHE A 128 12.58 -8.45 6.39
C PHE A 128 11.59 -9.62 6.34
N TRP A 129 11.74 -10.50 5.36
CA TRP A 129 10.81 -11.61 5.15
C TRP A 129 10.88 -12.64 6.28
N GLU A 130 12.08 -12.99 6.74
CA GLU A 130 12.28 -13.85 7.90
C GLU A 130 11.66 -13.23 9.15
N GLY A 131 11.82 -11.92 9.34
CA GLY A 131 11.15 -11.15 10.38
C GLY A 131 9.63 -11.30 10.31
N MET A 132 9.04 -11.06 9.14
CA MET A 132 7.60 -11.23 8.89
C MET A 132 7.11 -12.66 9.18
N GLN A 133 7.85 -13.68 8.75
CA GLN A 133 7.50 -15.09 8.99
C GLN A 133 7.63 -15.50 10.46
N SER A 134 8.58 -14.89 11.20
CA SER A 134 8.82 -15.20 12.61
C SER A 134 7.69 -14.76 13.55
N LEU A 135 6.76 -13.91 13.07
CA LEU A 135 5.63 -13.39 13.84
C LEU A 135 4.54 -14.45 14.17
N ASN A 136 4.77 -15.73 13.88
CA ASN A 136 4.02 -16.90 14.39
C ASN A 136 2.47 -16.80 14.31
N GLY A 137 1.98 -16.24 13.21
CA GLY A 137 0.56 -16.12 12.87
C GLY A 137 0.42 -15.30 11.58
N LYS A 138 -0.76 -15.33 10.93
CA LYS A 138 -1.01 -14.41 9.83
C LYS A 138 -0.90 -12.98 10.38
N VAL A 139 0.10 -12.23 9.94
CA VAL A 139 0.35 -10.87 10.42
C VAL A 139 -0.86 -10.04 10.06
N ARG A 140 -1.60 -9.59 11.08
CA ARG A 140 -2.87 -8.90 10.92
C ARG A 140 -2.75 -7.48 11.43
N TRP A 141 -2.89 -6.52 10.53
CA TRP A 141 -2.89 -5.10 10.87
C TRP A 141 -4.29 -4.55 10.74
N ASN A 142 -4.69 -3.82 11.79
CA ASN A 142 -6.04 -3.29 11.90
C ASN A 142 -5.99 -1.79 12.15
N LEU A 143 -6.88 -1.07 11.48
CA LEU A 143 -7.22 0.31 11.79
C LEU A 143 -8.73 0.38 11.94
N GLU A 144 -9.19 0.92 13.05
CA GLU A 144 -10.60 1.27 13.22
C GLU A 144 -10.67 2.73 13.67
N ASN A 145 -11.45 3.52 12.94
CA ASN A 145 -11.71 4.91 13.28
C ASN A 145 -13.18 5.23 12.99
N LYS A 146 -13.59 6.49 13.15
CA LYS A 146 -15.00 6.89 12.94
C LYS A 146 -15.47 6.76 11.48
N ARG A 147 -14.55 6.63 10.53
CA ARG A 147 -14.78 6.62 9.08
C ARG A 147 -14.76 5.19 8.53
N CYS A 148 -13.77 4.39 8.90
CA CYS A 148 -13.59 3.06 8.35
C CYS A 148 -13.07 2.05 9.37
N SER A 149 -13.28 0.78 9.04
CA SER A 149 -12.58 -0.37 9.60
C SER A 149 -11.77 -1.02 8.48
N TYR A 150 -10.48 -1.17 8.70
CA TYR A 150 -9.53 -1.75 7.77
C TYR A 150 -8.81 -2.91 8.47
N THR A 151 -8.82 -4.10 7.85
CA THR A 151 -8.08 -5.26 8.31
C THR A 151 -7.33 -5.84 7.13
N PHE A 152 -6.00 -5.81 7.19
CA PHE A 152 -5.14 -6.49 6.23
C PHE A 152 -4.45 -7.67 6.89
N ILE A 153 -4.46 -8.81 6.20
CA ILE A 153 -3.86 -10.05 6.65
C ILE A 153 -2.78 -10.42 5.63
N VAL A 154 -1.52 -10.32 6.05
CA VAL A 154 -0.38 -10.59 5.16
C VAL A 154 -0.28 -12.07 4.85
N GLU A 155 -0.16 -12.40 3.57
CA GLU A 155 0.05 -13.76 3.08
C GLU A 155 1.45 -13.95 2.48
N GLY A 156 2.05 -12.89 1.94
CA GLY A 156 3.29 -13.00 1.17
C GLY A 156 3.96 -11.66 0.88
N LEU A 157 5.26 -11.71 0.53
CA LEU A 157 5.84 -10.73 -0.37
C LEU A 157 5.20 -10.88 -1.76
N GLU A 158 5.04 -9.77 -2.49
CA GLU A 158 4.54 -9.86 -3.86
C GLU A 158 5.53 -10.60 -4.78
N PRO A 159 5.05 -11.54 -5.63
CA PRO A 159 5.82 -12.03 -6.76
C PRO A 159 5.69 -11.06 -7.94
N SER A 160 6.80 -10.57 -8.50
CA SER A 160 6.81 -9.58 -9.59
C SER A 160 5.81 -9.91 -10.72
N LEU A 161 4.70 -9.17 -10.79
CA LEU A 161 3.74 -9.23 -11.90
C LEU A 161 4.13 -8.25 -13.01
N SER A 162 4.40 -8.76 -14.21
CA SER A 162 4.99 -7.97 -15.31
C SER A 162 4.11 -6.82 -15.82
N GLU A 163 2.77 -6.99 -15.82
CA GLU A 163 1.85 -5.97 -16.36
C GLU A 163 1.72 -4.76 -15.42
N ASN A 164 1.59 -4.98 -14.11
CA ASN A 164 1.55 -3.89 -13.13
C ASN A 164 2.89 -3.16 -13.02
N GLU A 165 4.00 -3.85 -13.32
CA GLU A 165 5.31 -3.23 -13.35
C GLU A 165 5.46 -2.22 -14.50
N GLU A 166 4.95 -2.51 -15.70
CA GLU A 166 4.92 -1.57 -16.82
C GLU A 166 4.04 -0.35 -16.53
N GLU A 167 2.85 -0.54 -15.95
CA GLU A 167 1.98 0.57 -15.53
C GLU A 167 2.65 1.43 -14.45
N ALA A 168 3.27 0.79 -13.46
CA ALA A 168 3.98 1.50 -12.40
C ALA A 168 5.15 2.31 -12.97
N GLU A 169 5.93 1.77 -13.92
CA GLU A 169 6.98 2.53 -14.61
C GLU A 169 6.42 3.72 -15.41
N SER A 170 5.29 3.53 -16.08
CA SER A 170 4.61 4.63 -16.79
C SER A 170 4.23 5.76 -15.84
N ILE A 171 3.63 5.44 -14.68
CA ILE A 171 3.30 6.42 -13.62
C ILE A 171 4.57 7.09 -13.09
N MET A 172 5.60 6.32 -12.75
CA MET A 172 6.86 6.84 -12.24
C MET A 172 7.55 7.80 -13.21
N SER A 173 7.38 7.61 -14.52
CA SER A 173 7.89 8.54 -15.54
C SER A 173 7.22 9.92 -15.55
N LYS A 174 6.07 10.06 -14.87
CA LYS A 174 5.29 11.30 -14.74
C LYS A 174 5.54 12.03 -13.43
N ILE A 175 6.14 11.36 -12.45
CA ILE A 175 6.33 11.91 -11.11
C ILE A 175 7.73 12.52 -11.02
N ASP A 176 7.80 13.82 -10.75
CA ASP A 176 9.05 14.46 -10.31
C ASP A 176 9.16 14.35 -8.79
N ILE A 177 10.18 13.67 -8.29
CA ILE A 177 10.40 13.42 -6.85
C ILE A 177 11.34 14.47 -6.24
N ASN A 178 12.06 15.23 -7.07
CA ASN A 178 13.08 16.19 -6.61
C ASN A 178 12.52 17.59 -6.32
N HIS A 179 11.21 17.80 -6.48
CA HIS A 179 10.52 19.08 -6.29
C HIS A 179 9.24 18.96 -5.47
#